data_AF-A0A228HHK8-F1
#
_entry.id   AF-A0A228HHK8-F1
#
_cell.length_a   1.000
_cell.length_b   1.000
_cell.length_c   1.000
_cell.angle_alpha   90.00
_cell.angle_beta   90.00
_cell.angle_gamma   90.00
#
_symmetry.space_group_name_H-M   'P 1'
#
loop_
_entity.id
_entity.type
_entity.pdbx_description
1 polymer ?
#
loop_
_entity_poly.entity_id
_entity_poly.type
_entity_poly.pdbx_seq_one_letter_code
_entity_poly.pdbx_strand_id
1 'polypeptide(L)'
;MQVKLVNSEEELIAACAGCELVGFHGTSSLACEKIDTHGFLPDKVFPKADHDQIIKIAESLEADTSCYLQWLDMQSVSFAQHAQFAINHVTSGHSGGQGLAHVEAALKLILDRGDEYQKDFAGPLLERIESIRQAPVVIYAVDLSGFGARLAHNQERAIFHYHLDPNAPFPKTSDIGPARVIARLLLT
;
A
#
# COMPACT_ATOMS: atom_id res chain seq x y z
N MET A 1 6.70 21.95 1.43
CA MET A 1 7.09 21.60 2.81
C MET A 1 8.06 20.43 2.71
N GLN A 2 9.21 20.48 3.39
CA GLN A 2 10.18 19.37 3.35
C GLN A 2 9.76 18.33 4.40
N VAL A 3 9.63 17.06 4.00
CA VAL A 3 9.26 15.96 4.91
C VAL A 3 10.29 15.87 6.04
N LYS A 4 9.84 15.94 7.29
CA LYS A 4 10.72 15.76 8.46
C LYS A 4 11.13 14.29 8.56
N LEU A 5 12.43 14.02 8.43
CA LEU A 5 12.99 12.69 8.68
C LEU A 5 13.26 12.54 10.18
N VAL A 6 12.87 11.40 10.72
CA VAL A 6 13.06 11.03 12.13
C VAL A 6 13.72 9.66 12.22
N ASN A 7 14.36 9.37 13.36
CA ASN A 7 15.21 8.19 13.56
C ASN A 7 14.63 7.16 14.54
N SER A 8 13.51 7.48 15.19
CA SER A 8 12.83 6.53 16.09
C SER A 8 11.31 6.69 16.05
N GLU A 9 10.60 5.70 16.60
CA GLU A 9 9.15 5.77 16.77
C GLU A 9 8.74 6.90 17.72
N GLU A 10 9.51 7.14 18.78
CA GLU A 10 9.25 8.23 19.73
C GLU A 10 9.36 9.60 19.05
N GLU A 11 10.38 9.79 18.19
CA GLU A 11 10.52 11.02 17.40
C GLU A 11 9.37 11.19 16.39
N LEU A 12 8.90 10.09 15.79
CA LEU A 12 7.76 10.08 14.89
C LEU A 12 6.47 10.51 15.60
N ILE A 13 6.21 9.94 16.78
CA ILE A 13 5.05 10.29 17.62
C ILE A 13 5.16 11.73 18.11
N ALA A 14 6.35 12.16 18.56
CA ALA A 14 6.57 13.53 19.02
C ALA A 14 6.36 14.57 17.91
N ALA A 15 6.68 14.23 16.65
CA ALA A 15 6.43 15.12 15.51
C ALA A 15 4.94 15.37 15.26
N CYS A 16 4.05 14.50 15.76
CA CYS A 16 2.60 14.62 15.63
C CYS A 16 1.96 15.55 16.67
N ALA A 17 2.74 16.09 17.60
CA ALA A 17 2.23 16.96 18.66
C ALA A 17 1.51 18.19 18.08
N GLY A 18 0.24 18.37 18.43
CA GLY A 18 -0.60 19.48 17.97
C GLY A 18 -1.41 19.19 16.71
N CYS A 19 -1.29 18.00 16.11
CA CYS A 19 -2.19 17.57 15.03
C CYS A 19 -3.51 17.02 15.62
N GLU A 20 -4.65 17.35 15.00
CA GLU A 20 -5.96 16.91 15.49
C GLU A 20 -6.22 15.42 15.21
N LEU A 21 -5.87 14.96 14.01
CA LEU A 21 -6.06 13.58 13.58
C LEU A 21 -4.86 13.10 12.76
N VAL A 22 -4.21 12.03 13.23
CA VAL A 22 -3.03 11.45 12.58
C VAL A 22 -3.26 10.00 12.20
N GLY A 23 -2.85 9.66 10.99
CA GLY A 23 -2.76 8.29 10.51
C GLY A 23 -1.32 7.90 10.20
N PHE A 24 -1.00 6.63 10.42
CA PHE A 24 0.30 6.05 10.15
C PHE A 24 0.22 5.08 8.97
N HIS A 25 1.08 5.25 7.97
CA HIS A 25 1.13 4.39 6.79
C HIS A 25 2.51 3.73 6.66
N GLY A 26 2.53 2.40 6.70
CA GLY A 26 3.74 1.61 6.48
C GLY A 26 3.84 1.14 5.04
N THR A 27 5.01 1.31 4.43
CA THR A 27 5.29 0.91 3.04
C THR A 27 6.76 0.57 2.84
N SER A 28 7.12 0.02 1.68
CA SER A 28 8.49 -0.07 1.19
C SER A 28 9.06 1.29 0.79
N SER A 29 10.36 1.49 0.99
CA SER A 29 11.10 2.67 0.54
C SER A 29 11.04 2.90 -0.97
N LEU A 30 10.77 1.86 -1.77
CA LEU A 30 10.58 1.95 -3.22
C LEU A 30 9.34 2.78 -3.59
N ALA A 31 8.37 2.94 -2.68
CA ALA A 31 7.18 3.76 -2.90
C ALA A 31 7.39 5.24 -2.55
N CYS A 32 8.49 5.59 -1.87
CA CYS A 32 8.71 6.93 -1.31
C CYS A 32 8.68 8.03 -2.36
N GLU A 33 9.39 7.88 -3.47
CA GLU A 33 9.45 8.91 -4.53
C GLU A 33 8.04 9.27 -5.01
N LYS A 34 7.21 8.25 -5.23
CA LYS A 34 5.84 8.43 -5.69
C LYS A 34 4.97 9.10 -4.64
N ILE A 35 5.05 8.66 -3.38
CA ILE A 35 4.28 9.25 -2.28
C ILE A 35 4.71 10.70 -2.01
N ASP A 36 6.02 10.96 -2.00
CA ASP A 36 6.58 12.28 -1.74
C ASP A 36 6.29 13.28 -2.88
N THR A 37 5.98 12.79 -4.08
CA THR A 37 5.65 13.61 -5.26
C THR A 37 4.15 13.76 -5.48
N HIS A 38 3.39 12.66 -5.39
CA HIS A 38 1.98 12.57 -5.77
C HIS A 38 1.04 12.33 -4.59
N GLY A 39 1.56 12.12 -3.39
CA GLY A 39 0.76 11.76 -2.21
C GLY A 39 0.32 10.29 -2.21
N PHE A 40 -0.62 9.99 -1.32
CA PHE A 40 -1.11 8.62 -1.11
C PHE A 40 -2.24 8.28 -2.08
N LEU A 41 -1.87 7.73 -3.24
CA LEU A 41 -2.82 7.19 -4.22
C LEU A 41 -3.00 5.68 -4.00
N PRO A 42 -4.22 5.11 -4.19
CA PRO A 42 -4.48 3.67 -4.03
C PRO A 42 -4.01 2.85 -5.25
N ASP A 43 -2.85 3.23 -5.78
CA ASP A 43 -2.23 2.60 -6.94
C ASP A 43 -1.80 1.18 -6.62
N LYS A 44 -1.89 0.32 -7.62
CA LYS A 44 -1.46 -1.07 -7.51
C LYS A 44 0.01 -1.21 -7.88
N VAL A 45 0.62 -2.28 -7.36
CA VAL A 45 2.07 -2.53 -7.51
C VAL A 45 2.46 -2.76 -8.96
N PHE A 46 1.55 -3.31 -9.77
CA PHE A 46 1.76 -3.59 -11.17
C PHE A 46 0.84 -2.75 -12.07
N PRO A 47 1.22 -2.52 -13.34
CA PRO A 47 0.32 -1.98 -14.35
C PRO A 47 -0.94 -2.84 -14.53
N LYS A 48 -2.03 -2.21 -14.98
CA LYS A 48 -3.30 -2.90 -15.26
C LYS A 48 -3.13 -4.10 -16.21
N ALA A 49 -2.31 -3.95 -17.26
CA ALA A 49 -2.08 -5.03 -18.24
C ALA A 49 -1.50 -6.29 -17.60
N ASP A 50 -0.59 -6.13 -16.63
CA ASP A 50 -0.01 -7.27 -15.90
C ASP A 50 -1.09 -7.91 -15.00
N HIS A 51 -1.89 -7.10 -14.29
CA HIS A 51 -3.00 -7.60 -13.49
C HIS A 51 -4.00 -8.42 -14.32
N ASP A 52 -4.43 -7.88 -15.47
CA ASP A 52 -5.34 -8.54 -16.40
C ASP A 52 -4.78 -9.89 -16.87
N GLN A 53 -3.48 -9.93 -17.20
CA GLN A 53 -2.81 -11.14 -17.66
C GLN A 53 -2.66 -12.18 -16.53
N ILE A 54 -2.31 -11.77 -15.30
CA ILE A 54 -2.24 -12.67 -14.15
C ILE A 54 -3.61 -13.32 -13.90
N ILE A 55 -4.69 -12.52 -13.88
CA ILE A 55 -6.05 -13.03 -13.65
C ILE A 55 -6.43 -14.03 -14.74
N LYS A 56 -6.23 -13.67 -16.01
CA LYS A 56 -6.54 -14.54 -17.14
C LYS A 56 -5.83 -15.90 -17.04
N ILE A 57 -4.53 -15.90 -16.72
CA ILE A 57 -3.77 -17.16 -16.57
C ILE A 57 -4.27 -17.93 -15.35
N ALA A 58 -4.42 -17.26 -14.20
CA ALA A 58 -4.86 -17.89 -12.95
C ALA A 58 -6.24 -18.56 -13.09
N GLU A 59 -7.20 -17.90 -13.74
CA GLU A 59 -8.53 -18.46 -14.01
C GLU A 59 -8.47 -19.67 -14.96
N SER A 60 -7.58 -19.64 -15.96
CA SER A 60 -7.37 -20.80 -16.85
C SER A 60 -6.77 -22.01 -16.14
N LEU A 61 -6.14 -21.80 -14.98
CA LEU A 61 -5.60 -22.81 -14.07
C LEU A 61 -6.57 -23.13 -12.91
N GLU A 62 -7.83 -22.70 -13.01
CA GLU A 62 -8.89 -22.92 -12.02
C GLU A 62 -8.57 -22.34 -10.63
N ALA A 63 -7.78 -21.26 -10.56
CA ALA A 63 -7.50 -20.56 -9.31
C ALA A 63 -8.66 -19.64 -8.89
N ASP A 64 -8.93 -19.53 -7.58
CA ASP A 64 -9.85 -18.53 -7.04
C ASP A 64 -9.17 -17.15 -7.01
N THR A 65 -9.66 -16.25 -7.85
CA THR A 65 -9.19 -14.86 -7.98
C THR A 65 -10.08 -13.84 -7.28
N SER A 66 -11.11 -14.27 -6.54
CA SER A 66 -12.13 -13.38 -5.97
C SER A 66 -11.56 -12.27 -5.06
N CYS A 67 -10.71 -12.64 -4.10
CA CYS A 67 -10.06 -11.67 -3.20
C CYS A 67 -9.10 -10.72 -3.95
N TYR A 68 -8.47 -11.21 -5.02
CA TYR A 68 -7.60 -10.39 -5.86
C TYR A 68 -8.43 -9.35 -6.64
N LEU A 69 -9.50 -9.76 -7.29
CA LEU A 69 -10.42 -8.86 -7.99
C LEU A 69 -11.00 -7.79 -7.05
N GLN A 70 -11.47 -8.20 -5.87
CA GLN A 70 -11.96 -7.26 -4.85
C GLN A 70 -10.90 -6.22 -4.48
N TRP A 71 -9.65 -6.63 -4.29
CA TRP A 71 -8.56 -5.69 -3.99
C TRP A 71 -8.26 -4.73 -5.15
N LEU A 72 -8.32 -5.19 -6.41
CA LEU A 72 -8.15 -4.32 -7.57
C LEU A 72 -9.23 -3.23 -7.64
N ASP A 73 -10.47 -3.60 -7.32
CA ASP A 73 -11.62 -2.68 -7.31
C ASP A 73 -11.57 -1.68 -6.15
N MET A 74 -10.83 -1.98 -5.07
CA MET A 74 -10.67 -1.07 -3.94
C MET A 74 -9.84 0.17 -4.33
N GLN A 75 -10.49 1.34 -4.30
CA GLN A 75 -9.83 2.64 -4.45
C GLN A 75 -9.65 3.33 -3.09
N SER A 76 -8.95 2.66 -2.17
CA SER A 76 -8.75 3.16 -0.81
C SER A 76 -7.30 3.06 -0.33
N VAL A 77 -6.88 4.00 0.49
CA VAL A 77 -5.63 3.96 1.25
C VAL A 77 -5.95 3.77 2.73
N SER A 78 -5.19 2.92 3.41
CA SER A 78 -5.38 2.64 4.82
C SER A 78 -4.27 3.27 5.66
N PHE A 79 -4.65 3.82 6.81
CA PHE A 79 -3.75 4.39 7.80
C PHE A 79 -4.06 3.80 9.17
N ALA A 80 -3.07 3.27 9.86
CA ALA A 80 -3.23 2.83 11.24
C ALA A 80 -3.37 4.04 12.18
N GLN A 81 -4.11 3.89 13.26
CA GLN A 81 -4.22 4.92 14.31
C GLN A 81 -3.00 5.01 15.21
N HIS A 82 -2.20 3.95 15.26
CA HIS A 82 -1.01 3.85 16.08
C HIS A 82 0.19 3.47 15.22
N ALA A 83 1.33 4.12 15.46
CA ALA A 83 2.58 3.89 14.73
C ALA A 83 2.99 2.40 14.78
N GLN A 84 2.98 1.80 15.97
CA GLN A 84 3.26 0.38 16.17
C GLN A 84 2.43 -0.56 15.28
N PHE A 85 1.16 -0.23 14.97
CA PHE A 85 0.33 -1.06 14.09
C PHE A 85 0.76 -0.95 12.63
N ALA A 86 1.14 0.25 12.17
CA ALA A 86 1.74 0.42 10.84
C ALA A 86 3.08 -0.32 10.74
N ILE A 87 3.92 -0.25 11.79
CA ILE A 87 5.19 -0.97 11.90
C ILE A 87 4.96 -2.48 11.82
N ASN A 88 4.10 -3.03 12.69
CA ASN A 88 3.82 -4.46 12.72
C ASN A 88 3.24 -4.96 11.40
N HIS A 89 2.39 -4.17 10.74
CA HIS A 89 1.81 -4.52 9.46
C HIS A 89 2.89 -4.70 8.39
N VAL A 90 3.76 -3.70 8.23
CA VAL A 90 4.78 -3.68 7.18
C VAL A 90 5.91 -4.68 7.45
N THR A 91 6.34 -4.83 8.71
CA THR A 91 7.39 -5.81 9.08
C THR A 91 6.90 -7.26 9.02
N SER A 92 5.58 -7.48 9.03
CA SER A 92 4.98 -8.80 8.79
C SER A 92 4.84 -9.15 7.30
N GLY A 93 5.53 -8.42 6.41
CA GLY A 93 5.59 -8.72 4.97
C GLY A 93 4.50 -8.06 4.11
N HIS A 94 3.75 -7.10 4.65
CA HIS A 94 2.68 -6.39 3.93
C HIS A 94 3.12 -5.04 3.35
N SER A 95 4.41 -4.88 3.03
CA SER A 95 4.99 -3.61 2.59
C SER A 95 4.51 -3.07 1.25
N GLY A 96 3.88 -3.92 0.42
CA GLY A 96 3.16 -3.48 -0.79
C GLY A 96 1.64 -3.52 -0.67
N GLY A 97 1.12 -3.54 0.57
CA GLY A 97 -0.31 -3.55 0.87
C GLY A 97 -0.91 -4.95 1.00
N GLN A 98 -2.09 -5.01 1.63
CA GLN A 98 -2.79 -6.25 1.96
C GLN A 98 -3.07 -7.14 0.73
N GLY A 99 -3.40 -6.54 -0.42
CA GLY A 99 -3.70 -7.31 -1.62
C GLY A 99 -2.51 -7.92 -2.32
N LEU A 100 -1.28 -7.51 -2.00
CA LEU A 100 -0.08 -8.10 -2.61
C LEU A 100 0.03 -9.61 -2.33
N ALA A 101 -0.45 -10.06 -1.17
CA ALA A 101 -0.50 -11.48 -0.81
C ALA A 101 -1.41 -12.29 -1.76
N HIS A 102 -2.53 -11.72 -2.20
CA HIS A 102 -3.42 -12.38 -3.16
C HIS A 102 -2.79 -12.46 -4.56
N VAL A 103 -2.07 -11.40 -4.98
CA VAL A 103 -1.33 -11.40 -6.24
C VAL A 103 -0.22 -12.44 -6.23
N GLU A 104 0.55 -12.49 -5.14
CA GLU A 104 1.63 -13.45 -4.97
C GLU A 104 1.11 -14.90 -4.98
N ALA A 105 -0.01 -15.17 -4.32
CA ALA A 105 -0.63 -16.49 -4.33
C ALA A 105 -1.02 -16.94 -5.75
N ALA A 106 -1.62 -16.04 -6.53
CA ALA A 106 -1.94 -16.31 -7.94
C ALA A 106 -0.67 -16.57 -8.77
N LEU A 107 0.36 -15.73 -8.63
CA LEU A 107 1.63 -15.89 -9.33
C LEU A 107 2.37 -17.19 -8.97
N LYS A 108 2.36 -17.58 -7.68
CA LYS A 108 2.95 -18.85 -7.22
C LYS A 108 2.22 -20.06 -7.82
N LEU A 109 0.90 -20.00 -7.94
CA LEU A 109 0.12 -21.05 -8.60
C LEU A 109 0.46 -21.14 -10.09
N ILE A 110 0.60 -20.00 -10.78
CA ILE A 110 1.05 -19.94 -12.17
C ILE A 110 2.45 -20.57 -12.31
N LEU A 111 3.37 -20.25 -11.39
CA LEU A 111 4.72 -20.80 -11.41
C LEU A 111 4.75 -22.33 -11.21
N ASP A 112 3.85 -22.84 -10.37
CA ASP A 112 3.72 -24.27 -10.06
C ASP A 112 3.09 -25.06 -11.22
N ARG A 113 1.98 -24.56 -11.76
CA ARG A 113 1.08 -25.31 -12.66
C ARG A 113 1.09 -24.87 -14.13
N GLY A 114 1.64 -23.69 -14.41
CA GLY A 114 1.62 -23.13 -15.76
C GLY A 114 2.55 -23.84 -16.74
N ASP A 115 2.43 -23.48 -18.02
CA ASP A 115 3.43 -23.83 -19.03
C ASP A 115 4.69 -22.94 -18.92
N GLU A 116 5.70 -23.21 -19.74
CA GLU A 116 6.98 -22.47 -19.72
C GLU A 116 6.79 -20.95 -19.92
N TYR A 117 5.93 -20.55 -20.87
CA TYR A 117 5.65 -19.14 -21.12
C TYR A 117 4.99 -18.46 -19.92
N GLN A 118 4.04 -19.13 -19.28
CA GLN A 118 3.35 -18.62 -18.09
C GLN A 118 4.30 -18.51 -16.89
N LYS A 119 5.23 -19.46 -16.74
CA LYS A 119 6.27 -19.42 -15.71
C LYS A 119 7.23 -18.25 -15.93
N ASP A 120 7.68 -18.06 -17.18
CA ASP A 120 8.55 -16.94 -17.56
C ASP A 120 7.88 -15.58 -17.34
N PHE A 121 6.57 -15.50 -17.49
CA PHE A 121 5.79 -14.31 -17.14
C PHE A 121 5.70 -14.10 -15.62
N ALA A 122 5.43 -15.14 -14.84
CA ALA A 122 5.20 -15.03 -13.40
C ALA A 122 6.49 -14.77 -12.60
N GLY A 123 7.62 -15.36 -13.01
CA GLY A 123 8.91 -15.27 -12.30
C GLY A 123 9.36 -13.84 -12.00
N PRO A 124 9.51 -12.97 -13.01
CA PRO A 124 9.93 -11.57 -12.80
C PRO A 124 8.99 -10.76 -11.89
N LEU A 125 7.70 -11.06 -11.90
CA LEU A 125 6.71 -10.39 -11.04
C LEU A 125 6.85 -10.82 -9.58
N LEU A 126 7.15 -12.10 -9.33
CA LEU A 126 7.47 -12.61 -7.99
C LEU A 126 8.79 -12.01 -7.46
N GLU A 127 9.81 -11.92 -8.30
CA GLU A 127 11.08 -11.26 -7.93
C GLU A 127 10.86 -9.80 -7.55
N ARG A 128 9.96 -9.09 -8.26
CA ARG A 128 9.60 -7.71 -7.91
C ARG A 128 8.86 -7.61 -6.58
N ILE A 129 7.96 -8.55 -6.27
CA ILE A 129 7.31 -8.63 -4.95
C ILE A 129 8.36 -8.81 -3.84
N GLU A 130 9.32 -9.71 -4.07
CA GLU A 130 10.37 -9.97 -3.10
C GLU A 130 11.27 -8.74 -2.90
N SER A 131 11.62 -8.04 -3.97
CA SER A 131 12.35 -6.77 -3.89
C SER A 131 11.63 -5.72 -3.03
N ILE A 132 10.29 -5.63 -3.13
CA ILE A 132 9.48 -4.71 -2.29
C ILE A 132 9.51 -5.11 -0.82
N ARG A 133 9.54 -6.41 -0.51
CA ARG A 133 9.62 -6.94 0.86
C ARG A 133 10.99 -6.76 1.49
N GLN A 134 12.05 -6.91 0.70
CA GLN A 134 13.43 -6.77 1.15
C GLN A 134 13.89 -5.31 1.22
N ALA A 135 13.20 -4.41 0.53
CA ALA A 135 13.48 -2.99 0.60
C ALA A 135 13.25 -2.44 2.02
N PRO A 136 14.03 -1.43 2.44
CA PRO A 136 13.84 -0.78 3.74
C PRO A 136 12.40 -0.35 3.97
N VAL A 137 11.95 -0.52 5.21
CA VAL A 137 10.60 -0.19 5.63
C VAL A 137 10.52 1.30 5.93
N VAL A 138 9.40 1.92 5.56
CA VAL A 138 9.14 3.33 5.81
C VAL A 138 7.78 3.50 6.47
N ILE A 139 7.75 4.29 7.54
CA ILE A 139 6.52 4.70 8.22
C ILE A 139 6.32 6.19 8.01
N TYR A 140 5.18 6.55 7.44
CA TYR A 140 4.72 7.93 7.32
C TYR A 140 3.74 8.26 8.44
N ALA A 141 3.93 9.40 9.10
CA ALA A 141 2.90 10.06 9.91
C ALA A 141 2.22 11.14 9.06
N VAL A 142 0.89 11.11 9.01
CA VAL A 142 0.10 11.88 8.05
C VAL A 142 -1.04 12.59 8.78
N ASP A 143 -1.19 13.88 8.49
CA ASP A 143 -2.33 14.68 8.95
C ASP A 143 -3.59 14.31 8.17
N LEU A 144 -4.56 13.72 8.87
CA LEU A 144 -5.86 13.32 8.35
C LEU A 144 -6.98 14.29 8.79
N SER A 145 -6.63 15.45 9.33
CA SER A 145 -7.60 16.45 9.79
C SER A 145 -8.35 17.06 8.59
N GLY A 146 -9.67 17.23 8.73
CA GLY A 146 -10.52 17.87 7.73
C GLY A 146 -10.99 16.97 6.57
N PHE A 147 -10.72 15.67 6.57
CA PHE A 147 -11.20 14.75 5.53
C PHE A 147 -12.66 14.27 5.73
N GLY A 148 -13.24 14.49 6.92
CA GLY A 148 -14.66 14.27 7.20
C GLY A 148 -15.16 12.88 6.75
N ALA A 149 -16.26 12.85 6.01
CA ALA A 149 -16.92 11.62 5.57
C ALA A 149 -16.11 10.77 4.56
N ARG A 150 -15.03 11.30 3.97
CA ARG A 150 -14.14 10.52 3.09
C ARG A 150 -13.22 9.57 3.86
N LEU A 151 -13.12 9.78 5.17
CA LEU A 151 -12.36 8.95 6.08
C LEU A 151 -13.30 8.04 6.86
N ALA A 152 -13.36 6.77 6.46
CA ALA A 152 -14.09 5.74 7.20
C ALA A 152 -13.24 5.24 8.37
N HIS A 153 -13.84 5.16 9.56
CA HIS A 153 -13.16 4.71 10.77
C HIS A 153 -13.57 3.27 11.09
N ASN A 154 -12.63 2.34 11.00
CA ASN A 154 -12.79 1.00 11.54
C ASN A 154 -12.24 0.95 12.97
N GLN A 155 -13.11 1.15 13.96
CA GLN A 155 -12.74 1.18 15.38
C GLN A 155 -12.19 -0.16 15.88
N GLU A 156 -12.76 -1.27 15.41
CA GLU A 156 -12.34 -2.62 15.83
C GLU A 156 -10.90 -2.94 15.41
N ARG A 157 -10.48 -2.42 14.25
CA ARG A 157 -9.14 -2.65 13.69
C ARG A 157 -8.17 -1.50 13.95
N ALA A 158 -8.63 -0.40 14.55
CA ALA A 158 -7.87 0.84 14.74
C ALA A 158 -7.25 1.37 13.43
N ILE A 159 -8.04 1.39 12.35
CA ILE A 159 -7.62 1.82 11.01
C ILE A 159 -8.57 2.91 10.48
N PHE A 160 -7.99 3.88 9.78
CA PHE A 160 -8.68 4.81 8.91
C PHE A 160 -8.58 4.35 7.46
N HIS A 161 -9.70 4.33 6.75
CA HIS A 161 -9.74 4.12 5.31
C HIS A 161 -10.11 5.42 4.62
N TYR A 162 -9.21 5.92 3.79
CA TYR A 162 -9.47 7.02 2.88
C TYR A 162 -9.94 6.45 1.54
N HIS A 163 -11.18 6.74 1.14
CA HIS A 163 -11.75 6.27 -0.11
C HIS A 163 -11.76 7.38 -1.17
N LEU A 164 -11.32 7.04 -2.39
CA LEU A 164 -11.61 7.84 -3.56
C LEU A 164 -13.04 7.56 -4.05
N ASP A 165 -13.66 8.57 -4.67
CA ASP A 165 -14.96 8.37 -5.33
C ASP A 165 -14.75 7.46 -6.55
N PRO A 166 -15.36 6.26 -6.58
CA PRO A 166 -15.19 5.33 -7.68
C PRO A 166 -15.76 5.84 -9.02
N ASN A 167 -16.61 6.88 -8.98
CA ASN A 167 -17.21 7.49 -10.17
C ASN A 167 -16.43 8.69 -10.70
N ALA A 168 -15.40 9.16 -9.97
CA ALA A 168 -14.57 10.27 -10.39
C ALA A 168 -13.34 9.78 -11.18
N PRO A 169 -12.78 10.60 -12.09
CA PRO A 169 -11.51 10.28 -12.73
C PRO A 169 -10.39 10.08 -11.69
N PHE A 170 -9.54 9.08 -11.92
CA PHE A 170 -8.42 8.82 -11.03
C PHE A 170 -7.48 10.04 -10.98
N PRO A 171 -7.19 10.60 -9.80
CA PRO A 171 -6.45 11.84 -9.70
C PRO A 171 -4.95 11.62 -9.94
N LYS A 172 -4.27 12.63 -10.50
CA LYS A 172 -2.80 12.63 -10.65
C LYS A 172 -2.05 12.89 -9.34
N THR A 173 -2.75 13.40 -8.34
CA THR A 173 -2.22 13.73 -7.01
C THR A 173 -3.30 13.50 -5.99
N SER A 174 -2.97 12.84 -4.88
CA SER A 174 -3.92 12.56 -3.81
C SER A 174 -4.28 13.82 -3.04
N ASP A 175 -5.52 13.89 -2.54
CA ASP A 175 -5.92 14.91 -1.57
C ASP A 175 -5.11 14.78 -0.26
N ILE A 176 -4.66 13.56 0.06
CA ILE A 176 -3.61 13.29 1.06
C ILE A 176 -2.26 13.44 0.36
N GLY A 177 -1.95 14.68 -0.02
CA GLY A 177 -0.73 15.03 -0.75
C GLY A 177 0.52 15.13 0.13
N PRO A 178 1.68 15.43 -0.45
CA PRO A 178 2.94 15.59 0.29
C PRO A 178 2.88 16.65 1.40
N ALA A 179 2.03 17.67 1.24
CA ALA A 179 1.82 18.71 2.25
C ALA A 179 1.16 18.19 3.55
N ARG A 180 0.54 17.01 3.52
CA ARG A 180 -0.06 16.35 4.69
C ARG A 180 0.92 15.45 5.44
N VAL A 181 2.11 15.20 4.88
CA VAL A 181 3.13 14.41 5.56
C VAL A 181 3.74 15.22 6.69
N ILE A 182 3.58 14.72 7.91
CA ILE A 182 4.13 15.32 9.14
C ILE A 182 5.60 14.92 9.28
N ALA A 183 5.85 13.62 9.26
CA ALA A 183 7.19 13.04 9.42
C ALA A 183 7.28 11.65 8.78
N ARG A 184 8.52 11.20 8.56
CA ARG A 184 8.83 9.89 8.00
C ARG A 184 9.96 9.22 8.76
N LEU A 185 9.73 7.98 9.18
CA LEU A 185 10.69 7.10 9.82
C LEU A 185 11.15 6.03 8.82
N LEU A 186 12.46 5.86 8.67
CA LEU A 186 13.06 4.74 7.94
C LEU A 186 13.47 3.67 8.94
N LEU A 187 12.96 2.46 8.76
CA LEU A 187 13.34 1.28 9.53
C LEU A 187 14.31 0.45 8.69
N THR A 188 15.50 0.21 9.25
CA THR A 188 16.58 -0.59 8.66
C THR A 188 16.64 -1.97 9.29
#